data_AF-A0A497ME39-F1
#
_entry.id   AF-A0A497ME39-F1
#
_cell.length_a   1.000
_cell.length_b   1.000
_cell.length_c   1.000
_cell.angle_alpha   90.00
_cell.angle_beta   90.00
_cell.angle_gamma   90.00
#
_symmetry.space_group_name_H-M   'P 1'
#
loop_
_entity.id
_entity.type
_entity.pdbx_description
1 polymer ?
#
loop_
_entity_poly.entity_id
_entity_poly.type
_entity_poly.pdbx_seq_one_letter_code
_entity_poly.pdbx_strand_id
1 'polypeptide(L)' 'MEASTVRLRRRIIRVRWRCKRKGVIKAKRYLRWWLQIPASVDVSDLIGLPLKAYRDGRKIIFEPA' A
#
# COMPACT_ATOMS: atom_id res chain seq x y z
N MET A 1 -17.27 -7.84 17.53
CA MET A 1 -16.32 -6.83 16.99
C MET A 1 -16.16 -7.15 15.52
N GLU A 2 -16.63 -6.29 14.62
CA GLU A 2 -16.39 -6.47 13.18
C GLU A 2 -14.88 -6.36 12.93
N ALA A 3 -14.28 -7.42 12.41
CA ALA A 3 -12.86 -7.43 12.08
C ALA A 3 -12.60 -6.37 11.02
N SER A 4 -11.88 -5.32 11.41
CA SER A 4 -11.48 -4.23 10.51
C SER A 4 -10.41 -4.75 9.54
N THR A 5 -10.85 -5.31 8.43
CA THR A 5 -9.98 -5.97 7.46
C THR A 5 -9.19 -4.98 6.60
N VAL A 6 -7.85 -5.04 6.65
CA VAL A 6 -6.97 -4.26 5.76
C VAL A 6 -6.55 -5.14 4.58
N ARG A 7 -6.53 -4.58 3.36
CA ARG A 7 -6.24 -5.35 2.13
C ARG A 7 -4.95 -4.89 1.46
N LEU A 8 -4.09 -5.82 1.06
CA LEU A 8 -2.92 -5.47 0.26
C LEU A 8 -3.25 -5.43 -1.24
N ARG A 9 -2.91 -4.32 -1.88
CA ARG A 9 -3.17 -4.04 -3.30
C ARG A 9 -1.88 -3.63 -4.01
N ARG A 10 -1.85 -3.79 -5.33
CA ARG A 10 -0.84 -3.17 -6.20
C ARG A 10 -1.43 -1.94 -6.85
N ARG A 11 -0.69 -0.84 -6.83
CA ARG A 11 -0.99 0.36 -7.63
C ARG A 11 0.18 0.69 -8.54
N ILE A 12 -0.13 1.29 -9.69
CA ILE A 12 0.88 1.86 -10.56
C ILE A 12 1.18 3.27 -10.05
N ILE A 13 2.42 3.50 -9.63
CA ILE A 13 2.91 4.84 -9.30
C ILE A 13 3.74 5.39 -10.46
N ARG A 14 3.67 6.71 -10.67
CA ARG A 14 4.49 7.42 -11.65
C ARG A 14 5.50 8.28 -10.89
N VAL A 15 6.77 7.90 -10.97
CA VAL A 15 7.86 8.71 -10.42
C VAL A 15 8.36 9.62 -11.53
N ARG A 16 8.51 10.91 -11.23
CA ARG A 16 9.09 11.91 -12.12
C ARG A 16 10.35 12.45 -11.48
N TRP A 17 11.43 12.58 -12.26
CA TRP A 17 12.67 13.20 -11.78
C TRP A 17 13.30 14.04 -12.89
N ARG A 18 13.87 15.18 -12.49
CA ARG A 18 14.60 16.06 -13.40
C ARG A 18 16.01 15.52 -13.61
N CYS A 19 16.36 15.23 -14.86
CA CYS A 19 17.72 14.80 -15.17
C CYS A 19 18.63 16.03 -15.25
N LYS A 20 19.44 16.27 -14.20
CA LYS A 20 20.31 17.46 -14.09
C LYS A 20 21.17 17.70 -15.34
N ARG A 21 21.69 16.64 -15.98
CA ARG A 21 22.56 16.72 -17.17
C ARG A 21 21.86 17.07 -18.47
N LYS A 22 20.55 16.84 -18.60
CA LYS A 22 19.82 17.00 -19.87
C LYS A 22 18.70 18.04 -19.81
N GLY A 23 18.43 18.63 -18.65
CA GLY A 23 17.28 19.55 -18.46
C GLY A 23 15.90 18.90 -18.56
N VAL A 24 15.80 17.65 -19.03
CA VAL A 24 14.54 16.91 -19.27
C VAL A 24 13.99 16.27 -17.98
N ILE A 25 12.68 16.33 -17.79
CA ILE A 25 11.95 15.55 -16.78
C ILE A 25 11.70 14.14 -17.33
N LYS A 26 12.29 13.14 -16.69
CA LYS A 26 12.00 11.73 -16.96
C LYS A 26 10.88 11.26 -16.07
N ALA A 27 10.06 10.34 -16.59
CA ALA A 27 9.04 9.67 -15.81
C ALA A 27 9.13 8.16 -16.01
N LYS A 28 8.97 7.39 -14.94
CA LYS A 28 8.88 5.93 -15.00
C LYS A 28 7.71 5.44 -14.16
N ARG A 29 7.03 4.42 -14.68
CA ARG A 29 5.92 3.74 -13.99
C ARG A 29 6.49 2.54 -13.24
N TYR A 30 6.01 2.34 -12.03
CA TYR A 30 6.38 1.20 -11.18
C TYR A 30 5.12 0.63 -10.54
N LEU A 31 5.11 -0.69 -10.33
CA LEU A 31 4.11 -1.34 -9.47
C LEU A 31 4.59 -1.23 -8.02
N ARG A 32 3.76 -0.64 -7.15
CA ARG A 32 4.02 -0.53 -5.72
C ARG A 32 2.88 -1.18 -4.94
N TRP A 33 3.24 -2.06 -4.02
CA TRP A 33 2.31 -2.62 -3.05
C TRP A 33 1.91 -1.56 -2.02
N TRP A 34 0.65 -1.58 -1.59
CA TRP A 34 0.11 -0.67 -0.58
C TRP A 34 -1.06 -1.32 0.16
N LEU A 35 -1.27 -0.91 1.41
CA LEU A 35 -2.39 -1.33 2.23
C LEU A 35 -3.58 -0.40 1.98
N GLN A 36 -4.70 -0.99 1.57
CA GLN A 36 -5.99 -0.34 1.48
C GLN A 36 -6.66 -0.42 2.85
N ILE A 37 -6.64 0.72 3.55
CA ILE A 37 -7.21 0.89 4.89
C ILE A 37 -8.66 1.40 4.74
N PRO A 38 -9.67 0.77 5.37
CA PRO A 38 -11.04 1.28 5.39
C PRO A 38 -11.12 2.64 6.07
N ALA A 39 -12.05 3.50 5.65
CA ALA A 39 -12.22 4.83 6.25
C ALA A 39 -12.64 4.78 7.74
N SER A 40 -13.20 3.65 8.18
CA SER A 40 -13.57 3.40 9.58
C SER A 40 -12.38 3.06 10.49
N VAL A 41 -11.16 2.94 9.95
CA VAL A 41 -9.95 2.57 10.67
C VAL A 41 -9.01 3.77 10.67
N ASP A 42 -8.63 4.28 11.85
CA ASP A 42 -7.57 5.27 11.95
C ASP A 42 -6.22 4.58 11.65
N VAL A 43 -5.40 5.22 10.83
CA VAL A 43 -4.06 4.71 10.48
C VAL A 43 -3.16 4.67 11.72
N SER A 44 -3.39 5.57 12.68
CA SER A 44 -2.69 5.63 13.96
C SER A 44 -2.82 4.31 14.73
N ASP A 45 -3.97 3.67 14.65
CA ASP A 45 -4.26 2.40 15.34
C ASP A 45 -3.48 1.22 14.76
N LEU A 46 -2.90 1.36 13.56
CA LEU A 46 -2.12 0.32 12.88
C LEU A 46 -0.60 0.45 13.14
N ILE A 47 -0.14 1.52 13.79
CA ILE A 47 1.28 1.76 14.01
C ILE A 47 1.81 0.79 15.07
N GLY A 48 2.83 0.01 14.70
CA GLY A 48 3.51 -0.90 15.63
C GLY A 48 2.77 -2.22 15.90
N LEU A 49 1.60 -2.44 15.30
CA LEU A 49 0.87 -3.70 15.44
C LEU A 49 1.43 -4.78 14.49
N PRO A 50 1.73 -5.99 15.00
CA PRO A 50 1.96 -7.13 14.14
C PRO A 50 0.63 -7.52 13.47
N LEU A 51 0.61 -7.51 12.14
CA LEU A 51 -0.55 -7.96 11.36
C LEU A 51 -0.32 -9.39 10.90
N LYS A 52 -1.27 -10.29 11.19
CA LYS A 52 -1.31 -11.62 10.57
C LYS A 52 -1.80 -11.47 9.14
N ALA A 53 -1.04 -12.02 8.20
CA ALA A 53 -1.40 -12.03 6.79
C ALA A 53 -1.84 -13.43 6.36
N TYR A 54 -3.00 -13.54 5.72
CA TYR A 54 -3.44 -14.79 5.10
C TYR A 54 -3.92 -14.54 3.67
N ARG A 55 -3.94 -15.61 2.86
CA ARG A 55 -4.29 -15.54 1.45
C ARG A 55 -5.72 -16.03 1.24
N ASP A 56 -6.56 -15.16 0.72
CA ASP A 56 -7.93 -15.45 0.31
C ASP A 56 -8.02 -15.36 -1.22
N GLY A 57 -7.83 -16.50 -1.89
CA GLY A 57 -7.76 -16.61 -3.35
C GLY A 57 -6.65 -15.73 -3.97
N ARG A 58 -7.07 -14.66 -4.67
CA ARG A 58 -6.16 -13.68 -5.31
C ARG A 58 -5.83 -12.47 -4.40
N LYS A 59 -6.31 -12.45 -3.16
CA LYS A 59 -6.13 -11.36 -2.20
C LYS A 59 -5.22 -11.79 -1.05
N ILE A 60 -4.47 -10.86 -0.51
CA ILE A 60 -3.79 -11.03 0.78
C ILE A 60 -4.50 -10.09 1.76
N ILE A 61 -5.01 -10.69 2.83
CA ILE A 61 -5.78 -10.03 3.88
C ILE A 61 -4.89 -9.90 5.12
N PHE A 62 -4.96 -8.74 5.77
CA PHE A 62 -4.25 -8.43 7.00
C PHE A 62 -5.27 -8.23 8.12
N GLU A 63 -5.08 -8.97 9.21
CA GLU A 63 -5.86 -8.85 10.44
C GLU A 63 -4.92 -8.60 11.63
N PRO A 64 -5.39 -7.91 12.69
CA PRO A 64 -4.65 -7.82 13.94
C PRO A 64 -4.29 -9.22 14.46
N ALA A 65 -3.05 -9.39 14.94
CA ALA A 65 -2.56 -10.66 15.45
C ALA A 65 -3.29 -11.15 16.71
#